data_AF-A0AAV0KI10-F1
#
_entry.id   AF-A0AAV0KI10-F1
#
_cell.length_a   1.000
_cell.length_b   1.000
_cell.length_c   1.000
_cell.angle_alpha   90.00
_cell.angle_beta   90.00
_cell.angle_gamma   90.00
#
_symmetry.space_group_name_H-M   'P 1'
#
loop_
_entity.id
_entity.type
_entity.pdbx_description
1 polymer ?
#
loop_
_entity_poly.entity_id
_entity_poly.type
_entity_poly.pdbx_seq_one_letter_code
_entity_poly.pdbx_strand_id
1 'polypeptide(L)'
;ESFAERLIAFACVEGIFFSGSFCEIFWLNQRVLMLGLTFSNKLISRDEGLHCDFACFLYGLMKVKPSEEQVKGIVCDALPCALVGMNGALMG
;
A
#
# COMPACT_ATOMS: atom_id res chain seq x y z
N GLU A 1 -19.70 9.98 -0.83
CA GLU A 1 -18.54 9.38 -1.54
C GLU A 1 -18.96 8.71 -2.83
N SER A 2 -18.22 9.00 -3.89
CA SER A 2 -18.34 8.37 -5.21
C SER A 2 -17.66 6.99 -5.24
N PHE A 3 -17.96 6.20 -6.26
CA PHE A 3 -17.24 4.94 -6.50
C PHE A 3 -15.74 5.18 -6.74
N ALA A 4 -15.38 6.27 -7.42
CA ALA A 4 -13.98 6.60 -7.69
C ALA A 4 -13.19 6.88 -6.41
N GLU A 5 -13.76 7.66 -5.49
CA GLU A 5 -13.13 7.96 -4.19
C GLU A 5 -12.92 6.68 -3.37
N ARG A 6 -13.92 5.80 -3.33
CA ARG A 6 -13.79 4.50 -2.64
C ARG A 6 -12.76 3.59 -3.30
N LEU A 7 -12.65 3.62 -4.63
CA LEU A 7 -11.67 2.82 -5.36
C LEU A 7 -10.23 3.28 -5.09
N ILE A 8 -10.01 4.60 -4.99
CA ILE A 8 -8.72 5.18 -4.59
C ILE A 8 -8.41 4.81 -3.14
N ALA A 9 -9.38 4.96 -2.23
CA ALA A 9 -9.20 4.58 -0.83
C ALA A 9 -8.87 3.08 -0.69
N PHE A 10 -9.54 2.22 -1.45
CA PHE A 10 -9.24 0.79 -1.52
C PHE A 10 -7.80 0.54 -2.00
N ALA A 11 -7.36 1.19 -3.09
CA ALA A 11 -5.98 1.08 -3.56
C ALA A 11 -4.97 1.50 -2.48
N CYS A 12 -5.29 2.51 -1.67
CA CYS A 12 -4.44 2.92 -0.55
C CYS A 12 -4.41 1.89 0.59
N VAL A 13 -5.51 1.20 0.87
CA VAL A 13 -5.55 0.12 1.87
C VAL A 13 -4.66 -1.05 1.45
N GLU A 14 -4.80 -1.51 0.20
CA GLU A 14 -4.04 -2.65 -0.33
C GLU A 14 -2.55 -2.29 -0.54
N GLY A 15 -2.26 -1.07 -1.01
CA GLY A 15 -0.90 -0.66 -1.40
C GLY A 15 -0.08 0.10 -0.35
N ILE A 16 -0.73 0.89 0.53
CA ILE A 16 -0.05 1.83 1.43
C ILE A 16 -0.16 1.40 2.90
N PHE A 17 -1.36 1.07 3.39
CA PHE A 17 -1.59 0.83 4.83
C PHE A 17 -0.71 -0.27 5.42
N PHE A 18 -0.52 -1.38 4.71
CA PHE A 18 0.27 -2.53 5.18
C PHE A 18 1.74 -2.53 4.71
N SER A 19 2.15 -1.52 3.95
CA SER A 19 3.51 -1.43 3.39
C SER A 19 4.60 -1.47 4.46
N GLY A 20 4.39 -0.80 5.60
CA GLY A 20 5.32 -0.81 6.74
C GLY A 20 5.52 -2.20 7.34
N SER A 21 4.42 -2.92 7.63
CA SER A 21 4.49 -4.28 8.17
C SER A 21 5.16 -5.26 7.20
N PHE A 22 4.88 -5.15 5.90
CA PHE A 22 5.55 -5.96 4.89
C PHE A 22 7.06 -5.70 4.86
N CYS A 23 7.48 -4.44 5.00
CA CYS A 23 8.89 -4.05 5.08
C CYS A 23 9.58 -4.61 6.34
N GLU A 24 8.96 -4.46 7.51
CA GLU A 24 9.49 -4.98 8.78
C GLU A 24 9.68 -6.51 8.75
N ILE A 25 8.71 -7.25 8.19
CA ILE A 25 8.83 -8.71 8.08
C ILE A 25 9.87 -9.07 7.01
N PHE A 26 10.00 -8.29 5.93
CA PHE A 26 11.06 -8.48 4.96
C PHE A 26 12.46 -8.23 5.56
N TRP A 27 12.60 -7.31 6.51
CA TRP A 27 13.85 -7.10 7.25
C TRP A 27 14.27 -8.34 8.05
N LEU A 28 13.33 -9.08 8.64
CA LEU A 28 13.61 -10.36 9.30
C LEU A 28 14.16 -11.41 8.31
N ASN A 29 13.69 -11.40 7.06
CA ASN A 29 14.19 -12.28 6.01
C ASN A 29 15.67 -12.06 5.72
N GLN A 30 16.15 -10.81 5.74
CA GLN A 30 17.57 -10.49 5.51
C GLN A 30 18.48 -11.07 6.60
N ARG A 31 17.92 -11.36 7.78
CA ARG A 31 18.62 -11.97 8.91
C ARG A 31 18.41 -13.49 9.01
N VAL A 32 17.74 -14.09 8.02
CA VAL A 32 17.41 -15.53 7.97
C VAL A 32 16.57 -15.96 9.19
N LEU A 33 15.71 -15.07 9.69
CA LEU A 33 14.79 -15.36 10.80
C LEU A 33 13.38 -15.63 10.28
N MET A 34 12.65 -16.53 10.94
CA MET A 34 11.23 -16.81 10.70
C MET A 34 10.89 -17.10 9.22
N LEU A 35 11.65 -17.99 8.56
CA LEU A 35 11.55 -18.25 7.11
C LEU A 35 10.13 -18.61 6.62
N GLY A 36 9.32 -19.29 7.44
CA GLY A 36 7.92 -19.56 7.11
C GLY A 36 7.09 -18.28 7.05
N LEU A 37 7.24 -17.41 8.04
CA LEU A 37 6.57 -16.10 8.08
C LEU A 37 7.02 -15.21 6.92
N THR A 38 8.32 -15.14 6.64
CA THR A 38 8.85 -14.29 5.57
C THR A 38 8.45 -14.79 4.17
N PHE A 39 8.33 -16.11 4.00
CA PHE A 39 7.78 -16.69 2.78
C PHE A 39 6.30 -16.35 2.60
N SER A 40 5.47 -16.55 3.63
CA SER A 40 4.06 -16.14 3.60
C SER A 40 3.90 -14.64 3.33
N ASN A 41 4.73 -13.80 3.95
CA ASN A 41 4.72 -12.36 3.74
C ASN A 41 5.01 -11.97 2.28
N LYS A 42 5.91 -12.67 1.60
CA LYS A 42 6.18 -12.45 0.17
C LYS A 42 4.96 -12.77 -0.69
N LEU A 43 4.25 -13.86 -0.38
CA LEU A 43 3.04 -14.24 -1.12
C LEU A 43 1.91 -13.25 -0.88
N ILE A 44 1.67 -12.86 0.37
CA ILE A 44 0.63 -11.89 0.73
C ILE A 44 0.94 -10.53 0.09
N SER A 45 2.17 -10.00 0.27
CA SER A 45 2.57 -8.72 -0.30
C SER A 45 2.48 -8.69 -1.84
N ARG A 46 2.74 -9.82 -2.51
CA ARG A 46 2.51 -9.95 -3.96
C ARG A 46 1.02 -9.82 -4.28
N ASP A 47 0.17 -10.51 -3.53
CA ASP A 47 -1.28 -10.53 -3.78
C ASP A 47 -1.90 -9.15 -3.52
N GLU A 48 -1.50 -8.44 -2.46
CA GLU A 48 -1.96 -7.06 -2.23
C GLU A 48 -1.48 -6.09 -3.32
N GLY A 49 -0.27 -6.32 -3.86
CA GLY A 49 0.22 -5.58 -5.02
C GLY A 49 -0.70 -5.75 -6.24
N LEU A 50 -1.13 -6.99 -6.51
CA LEU A 50 -2.09 -7.28 -7.59
C LEU A 50 -3.46 -6.63 -7.34
N HIS A 51 -3.94 -6.60 -6.10
CA HIS A 51 -5.19 -5.92 -5.75
C HIS A 51 -5.10 -4.40 -5.99
N CYS A 52 -4.00 -3.78 -5.57
CA CYS A 52 -3.73 -2.36 -5.80
C CYS A 52 -3.64 -2.05 -7.30
N ASP A 53 -2.89 -2.85 -8.08
CA ASP A 53 -2.78 -2.68 -9.53
C ASP A 53 -4.14 -2.81 -10.22
N PHE A 54 -4.97 -3.76 -9.78
CA PHE A 54 -6.33 -3.92 -10.29
C PHE A 54 -7.21 -2.70 -10.00
N ALA A 55 -7.12 -2.12 -8.79
CA ALA A 55 -7.83 -0.90 -8.45
C ALA A 55 -7.41 0.29 -9.33
N CYS A 56 -6.09 0.45 -9.53
CA CYS A 56 -5.53 1.45 -10.45
C CYS A 56 -5.99 1.25 -11.89
N PHE A 57 -6.03 0.00 -12.37
CA PHE A 57 -6.53 -0.34 -13.70
C PHE A 57 -8.00 0.03 -13.86
N LEU A 58 -8.86 -0.34 -12.90
CA LEU A 58 -10.28 0.03 -12.89
C LEU A 58 -10.47 1.54 -12.88
N TYR A 59 -9.68 2.28 -12.08
CA TYR A 59 -9.69 3.74 -12.05
C TYR A 59 -9.29 4.34 -13.41
N GLY A 60 -8.34 3.70 -14.11
CA GLY A 60 -7.94 4.03 -15.48
C GLY A 60 -9.12 4.04 -16.47
N LEU A 61 -10.02 3.07 -16.34
CA LEU A 61 -11.20 2.89 -17.20
C LEU A 61 -12.36 3.85 -16.90
N MET A 62 -12.31 4.60 -15.80
CA MET A 62 -13.39 5.52 -15.42
C MET A 62 -13.43 6.78 -16.28
N LYS A 63 -14.64 7.17 -16.71
CA LYS A 63 -14.86 8.42 -17.47
C LYS A 63 -14.89 9.67 -16.59
N VAL A 64 -15.47 9.54 -15.40
CA VAL A 64 -15.57 10.63 -14.41
C VAL A 64 -14.60 10.31 -13.28
N LYS A 65 -13.64 11.20 -13.06
CA LYS A 65 -12.58 11.06 -12.07
C LYS A 65 -12.63 12.21 -11.07
N PRO A 66 -12.29 11.99 -9.78
CA PRO A 66 -12.12 13.06 -8.79
C PRO A 66 -11.01 14.02 -9.21
N SER A 67 -10.98 15.21 -8.61
CA SER A 67 -9.88 16.15 -8.82
C SER A 67 -8.58 15.58 -8.27
N GLU A 68 -7.45 16.04 -8.80
CA GLU A 68 -6.13 15.61 -8.34
C GLU A 68 -5.93 15.91 -6.85
N GLU A 69 -6.46 17.02 -6.36
CA GLU A 69 -6.43 17.40 -4.95
C GLU A 69 -7.18 16.40 -4.07
N GLN A 70 -8.34 15.90 -4.52
CA GLN A 70 -9.09 14.88 -3.78
C GLN A 70 -8.32 13.56 -3.72
N VAL A 71 -7.72 13.14 -4.84
CA VAL A 71 -6.87 11.93 -4.88
C VAL A 71 -5.70 12.07 -3.94
N LYS A 72 -4.97 13.19 -4.00
CA LYS A 72 -3.83 13.47 -3.12
C LYS A 72 -4.24 13.49 -1.64
N GLY A 73 -5.38 14.09 -1.30
CA GLY A 73 -5.91 14.09 0.05
C GLY A 73 -6.07 12.66 0.60
N ILE A 74 -6.75 11.79 -0.15
CA ILE A 74 -6.98 10.39 0.24
C ILE A 74 -5.65 9.63 0.40
N VAL A 75 -4.72 9.80 -0.54
CA VAL A 75 -3.40 9.14 -0.49
C VAL A 75 -2.57 9.64 0.70
N CYS A 76 -2.59 10.94 0.99
CA CYS A 76 -1.88 11.52 2.12
C CYS A 76 -2.46 11.06 3.46
N ASP A 77 -3.79 10.97 3.58
CA ASP A 77 -4.45 10.46 4.78
C ASP A 77 -4.15 8.98 5.02
N ALA A 78 -3.87 8.22 3.96
CA ALA A 78 -3.51 6.81 4.03
C ALA A 78 -2.06 6.55 4.45
N LEU A 79 -1.18 7.55 4.41
CA LEU A 79 0.19 7.39 4.89
C LEU A 79 0.16 7.16 6.40
N PRO A 80 0.62 5.99 6.90
CA PRO A 80 0.57 5.74 8.33
C PRO A 80 1.50 6.71 9.06
N CYS A 81 1.01 7.33 10.14
CA CYS A 81 1.86 8.08 11.07
C CYS A 81 3.02 7.23 11.62
N ALA A 82 2.96 5.90 11.52
CA ALA A 82 4.04 4.98 11.90
C ALA A 82 5.24 4.94 10.93
N LEU A 83 5.16 5.54 9.72
CA LEU A 83 6.37 5.87 8.95
C LEU A 83 7.29 6.84 9.72
N VAL A 84 6.81 7.47 10.81
CA VAL A 84 7.58 8.27 11.77
C VAL A 84 8.38 7.41 12.77
N GLY A 85 8.16 6.08 12.80
CA GLY A 85 8.88 5.14 13.67
C GLY A 85 9.99 4.33 12.98
N MET A 86 9.99 4.27 11.65
CA MET A 86 11.11 3.77 10.85
C MET A 86 12.03 4.95 10.54
N ASN A 87 13.36 4.76 10.59
CA ASN A 87 14.28 5.85 10.25
C ASN A 87 14.06 6.26 8.78
N GLY A 88 13.39 7.40 8.57
CA GLY A 88 13.05 7.92 7.24
C GLY A 88 14.26 8.16 6.34
N ALA A 89 15.47 8.28 6.89
CA ALA A 89 16.70 8.39 6.11
C ALA A 89 17.13 7.07 5.44
N LEU A 90 16.60 5.92 5.87
CA LEU A 90 16.90 4.59 5.31
C LEU A 90 15.81 4.08 4.36
N MET A 91 14.71 4.83 4.22
CA MET A 91 13.59 4.54 3.31
C MET A 91 13.72 5.29 1.96
N GLY A 92 14.89 5.89 1.68
CA GLY A 92 15.22 6.60 0.42
C GLY A 92 16.21 5.84 -0.45
#